data_AF-A0A8K0ACL4-F1
#
_entry.id   AF-A0A8K0ACL4-F1
#
_cell.length_a   1.000
_cell.length_b   1.000
_cell.length_c   1.000
_cell.angle_alpha   90.00
_cell.angle_beta   90.00
_cell.angle_gamma   90.00
#
_symmetry.space_group_name_H-M   'P 1'
#
loop_
_entity.id
_entity.type
_entity.pdbx_description
1 polymer ?
#
loop_
_entity_poly.entity_id
_entity_poly.type
_entity_poly.pdbx_seq_one_letter_code
_entity_poly.pdbx_strand_id
1 'polypeptide(L)'
;MRKSTVQLRTHRIATLVLLGVLLCIGLFLGLETAKQPDQFISIGGYVTILLICFVCSKHPGQVRWRPVIWGLALQFCLGLFVLRTSIGFEAFNFLGQKFEGFIKFADEGSAFVFGDLPVVTSPSGNLTDLTLTKAYLVHNFVFQVAPTVVFFATVTSVLYHLGWMQFVIHKLAWLMQLTLGISGPEAISAAGSIFLGLTDCAMLVRPFLPTMTNSELFTVMTAGFASIAGSVLAAFTTLGISASFLLTANVMAAPTSLALSKLVYPETDERRHGNKKDDRLDIEIPKDRNLLEAVSAGASMGVSIVAHIVGNLIAFLSFLAFINTVLTWLGGMVNIQDLTFQTICSYVFMPLAFLAGVPWEDCRVVAELFGTKTFLNEFVAYVDMSNIVKGQVPGKTLQNPRSVAIATFALCGFANFGSIGIQLGGMGIMAPGRRGDLADVALRSMLTGAMVGLLNACMAGEILPFLILVLTL
;
A
#
# COMPACT_ATOMS: atom_id res chain seq x y z
N MET A 1 2.35 28.55 34.19
CA MET A 1 3.63 28.94 33.54
C MET A 1 4.61 27.76 33.30
N ARG A 2 4.80 26.81 34.23
CA ARG A 2 5.80 25.71 34.09
C ARG A 2 5.59 24.71 32.94
N LYS A 3 4.34 24.47 32.48
CA LYS A 3 4.04 23.60 31.31
C LYS A 3 4.44 24.24 29.97
N SER A 4 4.42 25.57 29.85
CA SER A 4 4.72 26.28 28.59
C SER A 4 6.21 26.23 28.24
N THR A 5 7.09 26.34 29.23
CA THR A 5 8.55 26.32 29.05
C THR A 5 9.07 24.93 28.68
N VAL A 6 8.46 23.86 29.20
CA VAL A 6 8.79 22.48 28.79
C VAL A 6 8.42 22.26 27.33
N GLN A 7 7.20 22.64 26.90
CA GLN A 7 6.75 22.47 25.52
C GLN A 7 7.59 23.27 24.52
N LEU A 8 7.98 24.50 24.84
CA LEU A 8 8.90 25.30 24.03
C LEU A 8 10.26 24.63 23.87
N ARG A 9 10.78 24.01 24.94
CA ARG A 9 12.05 23.29 24.92
C ARG A 9 11.95 22.00 24.09
N THR A 10 10.88 21.23 24.22
CA THR A 10 10.65 20.02 23.39
C THR A 10 10.51 20.39 21.91
N HIS A 11 9.84 21.50 21.61
CA HIS A 11 9.65 21.94 20.22
C HIS A 11 10.97 22.38 19.57
N ARG A 12 11.80 23.13 20.31
CA ARG A 12 13.15 23.53 19.85
C ARG A 12 14.07 22.33 19.64
N ILE A 13 14.03 21.34 20.54
CA ILE A 13 14.81 20.10 20.40
C ILE A 13 14.35 19.33 19.16
N ALA A 14 13.03 19.16 18.96
CA ALA A 14 12.50 18.47 17.78
C ALA A 14 12.90 19.19 16.48
N THR A 15 12.86 20.52 16.44
CA THR A 15 13.30 21.28 15.26
C THR A 15 14.80 21.13 14.99
N LEU A 16 15.65 21.18 16.03
CA LEU A 16 17.10 20.97 15.87
C LEU A 16 17.43 19.55 15.40
N VAL A 17 16.75 18.55 15.95
CA VAL A 17 16.87 17.15 15.52
C VAL A 17 16.46 17.02 14.06
N LEU A 18 15.33 17.61 13.66
CA LEU A 18 14.86 17.58 12.27
C LEU A 18 15.85 18.23 11.31
N LEU A 19 16.39 19.41 11.66
CA LEU A 19 17.40 20.08 10.84
C LEU A 19 18.68 19.24 10.70
N GLY A 20 19.12 18.61 11.78
CA GLY A 20 20.24 17.66 11.74
C GLY A 20 19.95 16.46 10.84
N VAL A 21 18.77 15.87 10.96
CA VAL A 21 18.33 14.75 10.10
C VAL A 21 18.30 15.16 8.63
N LEU A 22 17.67 16.29 8.29
CA LEU A 22 17.61 16.77 6.90
C LEU A 22 19.00 17.06 6.31
N LEU A 23 19.90 17.62 7.11
CA LEU A 23 21.28 17.86 6.68
C LEU A 23 22.02 16.53 6.43
N CYS A 24 21.87 15.56 7.32
CA CYS A 24 22.41 14.21 7.13
C CYS A 24 21.83 13.52 5.89
N ILE A 25 20.52 13.65 5.65
CA ILE A 25 19.86 13.15 4.45
C ILE A 25 20.48 13.80 3.21
N GLY A 26 20.54 15.13 3.15
CA GLY A 26 21.10 15.84 2.00
C GLY A 26 22.56 15.47 1.71
N LEU A 27 23.38 15.31 2.75
CA LEU A 27 24.77 14.84 2.61
C LEU A 27 24.84 13.39 2.13
N PHE A 28 24.03 12.51 2.69
CA PHE A 28 23.96 11.11 2.28
C PHE A 28 23.54 10.98 0.81
N LEU A 29 22.49 11.71 0.39
CA LEU A 29 22.05 11.76 -0.99
C LEU A 29 23.15 12.27 -1.91
N GLY A 30 23.81 13.38 -1.57
CA GLY A 30 24.91 13.92 -2.37
C GLY A 30 26.07 12.93 -2.56
N LEU A 31 26.42 12.15 -1.52
CA LEU A 31 27.48 11.15 -1.58
C LEU A 31 27.07 9.87 -2.33
N GLU A 32 25.82 9.46 -2.20
CA GLU A 32 25.27 8.27 -2.84
C GLU A 32 25.09 8.50 -4.34
N THR A 33 24.48 9.62 -4.71
CA THR A 33 24.23 9.97 -6.11
C THR A 33 25.53 10.22 -6.89
N ALA A 34 26.60 10.65 -6.21
CA ALA A 34 27.93 10.75 -6.83
C ALA A 34 28.49 9.38 -7.29
N LYS A 35 27.99 8.27 -6.74
CA LYS A 35 28.45 6.91 -7.06
C LYS A 35 27.58 6.20 -8.09
N GLN A 36 26.28 6.52 -8.16
CA GLN A 36 25.33 5.88 -9.09
C GLN A 36 24.39 6.92 -9.74
N PRO A 37 24.64 7.33 -10.99
CA PRO A 37 23.86 8.38 -11.65
C PRO A 37 22.39 8.01 -11.88
N ASP A 38 22.05 6.72 -12.01
CA ASP A 38 20.68 6.25 -12.19
C ASP A 38 19.79 6.46 -10.95
N GLN A 39 20.37 6.72 -9.78
CA GLN A 39 19.62 7.08 -8.57
C GLN A 39 19.17 8.56 -8.60
N PHE A 40 19.79 9.41 -9.44
CA PHE A 40 19.39 10.82 -9.58
C PHE A 40 17.97 10.95 -10.13
N ILE A 41 17.56 10.02 -10.99
CA ILE A 41 16.22 10.01 -11.58
C ILE A 41 15.17 9.80 -10.47
N SER A 42 15.39 8.84 -9.54
CA SER A 42 14.48 8.60 -8.41
C SER A 42 14.36 9.81 -7.48
N ILE A 43 15.46 10.53 -7.21
CA ILE A 43 15.44 11.77 -6.43
C ILE A 43 14.64 12.86 -7.15
N GLY A 44 14.93 13.05 -8.45
CA GLY A 44 14.22 14.00 -9.29
C GLY A 44 12.73 13.70 -9.35
N GLY A 45 12.35 12.42 -9.46
CA GLY A 45 10.97 11.96 -9.37
C GLY A 45 10.33 12.21 -8.02
N TYR A 46 11.03 11.92 -6.93
CA TYR A 46 10.54 12.17 -5.58
C TYR A 46 10.18 13.66 -5.39
N VAL A 47 11.09 14.56 -5.77
CA VAL A 47 10.85 16.01 -5.73
C VAL A 47 9.73 16.43 -6.68
N THR A 48 9.70 15.89 -7.90
CA THR A 48 8.67 16.22 -8.90
C THR A 48 7.28 15.81 -8.44
N ILE A 49 7.11 14.62 -7.85
CA ILE A 49 5.82 14.16 -7.32
C ILE A 49 5.38 15.06 -6.15
N LEU A 50 6.29 15.45 -5.25
CA LEU A 50 5.98 16.40 -4.18
C LEU A 50 5.55 17.77 -4.73
N LEU A 51 6.21 18.26 -5.78
CA LEU A 51 5.84 19.51 -6.46
C LEU A 51 4.46 19.39 -7.11
N ILE A 52 4.16 18.29 -7.80
CA ILE A 52 2.82 18.03 -8.35
C ILE A 52 1.76 18.04 -7.24
N CYS A 53 2.04 17.38 -6.10
CA CYS A 53 1.14 17.36 -4.96
C CYS A 53 0.94 18.75 -4.34
N PHE A 54 1.99 19.56 -4.27
CA PHE A 54 1.92 20.94 -3.77
C PHE A 54 1.12 21.85 -4.72
N VAL A 55 1.35 21.76 -6.04
CA VAL A 55 0.60 22.51 -7.05
C VAL A 55 -0.88 22.12 -7.06
N CYS A 56 -1.19 20.84 -6.89
CA CYS A 56 -2.55 20.32 -6.77
C CYS A 56 -3.18 20.54 -5.39
N SER A 57 -2.45 21.15 -4.43
CA SER A 57 -2.95 21.38 -3.07
C SER A 57 -4.18 22.28 -3.06
N LYS A 58 -5.14 21.98 -2.17
CA LYS A 58 -6.37 22.78 -2.05
C LYS A 58 -6.09 24.18 -1.50
N HIS A 59 -5.13 24.28 -0.58
CA HIS A 59 -4.76 25.52 0.11
C HIS A 59 -3.23 25.59 0.29
N PRO A 60 -2.44 25.79 -0.78
CA PRO A 60 -0.97 25.73 -0.71
C PRO A 60 -0.37 26.75 0.27
N GLY A 61 -1.01 27.90 0.48
CA GLY A 61 -0.60 28.91 1.45
C GLY A 61 -0.83 28.55 2.93
N GLN A 62 -1.59 27.48 3.21
CA GLN A 62 -1.91 27.04 4.58
C GLN A 62 -1.20 25.73 4.96
N VAL A 63 -0.25 25.27 4.12
CA VAL A 63 0.48 24.03 4.38
C VAL A 63 1.34 24.17 5.64
N ARG A 64 1.06 23.29 6.60
CA ARG A 64 1.88 23.13 7.80
C ARG A 64 3.01 22.18 7.48
N TRP A 65 4.20 22.72 7.35
CA TRP A 65 5.38 21.95 6.96
C TRP A 65 5.84 20.94 8.00
N ARG A 66 5.44 21.06 9.29
CA ARG A 66 5.84 20.10 10.32
C ARG A 66 5.36 18.67 10.00
N PRO A 67 4.05 18.38 9.81
CA PRO A 67 3.60 17.06 9.39
C PRO A 67 4.23 16.56 8.09
N VAL A 68 4.38 17.45 7.10
CA VAL A 68 4.94 17.10 5.79
C VAL A 68 6.39 16.66 5.94
N ILE A 69 7.24 17.51 6.50
CA ILE A 69 8.68 17.23 6.62
C ILE A 69 8.92 16.04 7.55
N TRP A 70 8.23 15.94 8.69
CA TRP A 70 8.41 14.81 9.61
C TRP A 70 7.91 13.49 9.01
N GLY A 71 6.80 13.49 8.29
CA GLY A 71 6.31 12.26 7.65
C GLY A 71 7.26 11.78 6.56
N LEU A 72 7.78 12.68 5.71
CA LEU A 72 8.79 12.33 4.71
C LEU A 72 10.12 11.92 5.37
N ALA A 73 10.52 12.56 6.48
CA ALA A 73 11.72 12.15 7.23
C ALA A 73 11.56 10.77 7.87
N LEU A 74 10.39 10.44 8.44
CA LEU A 74 10.11 9.11 8.97
C LEU A 74 10.11 8.05 7.86
N GLN A 75 9.49 8.34 6.71
CA GLN A 75 9.56 7.48 5.53
C GLN A 75 11.02 7.24 5.12
N PHE A 76 11.82 8.31 5.00
CA PHE A 76 13.21 8.23 4.61
C PHE A 76 14.04 7.42 5.61
N CYS A 77 13.92 7.71 6.92
CA CYS A 77 14.64 6.98 7.96
C CYS A 77 14.27 5.50 8.00
N LEU A 78 12.99 5.16 7.83
CA LEU A 78 12.53 3.78 7.75
C LEU A 78 13.07 3.09 6.49
N GLY A 79 12.95 3.72 5.32
CA GLY A 79 13.49 3.21 4.06
C GLY A 79 15.00 2.97 4.14
N LEU A 80 15.75 3.94 4.67
CA LEU A 80 17.20 3.81 4.88
C LEU A 80 17.53 2.67 5.84
N PHE A 81 16.85 2.59 6.98
CA PHE A 81 17.08 1.52 7.94
C PHE A 81 16.84 0.15 7.31
N VAL A 82 15.69 -0.05 6.66
CA VAL A 82 15.28 -1.36 6.15
C VAL A 82 15.99 -1.76 4.86
N LEU A 83 16.17 -0.83 3.93
CA LEU A 83 16.67 -1.15 2.58
C LEU A 83 18.18 -0.98 2.44
N ARG A 84 18.83 -0.18 3.31
CA ARG A 84 20.26 0.10 3.21
C ARG A 84 21.11 -0.59 4.27
N THR A 85 20.64 -0.64 5.51
CA THR A 85 21.44 -1.22 6.60
C THR A 85 21.33 -2.74 6.59
N SER A 86 22.44 -3.45 6.81
CA SER A 86 22.45 -4.91 6.89
C SER A 86 21.50 -5.42 7.98
N ILE A 87 21.53 -4.78 9.15
CA ILE A 87 20.69 -5.14 10.31
C ILE A 87 19.21 -4.98 9.98
N GLY A 88 18.80 -3.84 9.40
CA GLY A 88 17.40 -3.60 9.07
C GLY A 88 16.91 -4.51 7.94
N PHE A 89 17.75 -4.74 6.93
CA PHE A 89 17.46 -5.65 5.83
C PHE A 89 17.30 -7.10 6.33
N GLU A 90 18.23 -7.60 7.14
CA GLU A 90 18.13 -8.94 7.74
C GLU A 90 16.91 -9.08 8.65
N ALA A 91 16.58 -8.05 9.44
CA ALA A 91 15.41 -8.06 10.30
C ALA A 91 14.09 -8.15 9.51
N PHE A 92 13.93 -7.36 8.45
CA PHE A 92 12.74 -7.40 7.60
C PHE A 92 12.70 -8.65 6.71
N ASN A 93 13.85 -9.15 6.26
CA ASN A 93 13.94 -10.40 5.53
C ASN A 93 13.54 -11.58 6.42
N PHE A 94 14.03 -11.61 7.66
CA PHE A 94 13.61 -12.59 8.67
C PHE A 94 12.11 -12.48 8.93
N LEU A 95 11.58 -11.27 9.09
CA LEU A 95 10.15 -11.06 9.29
C LEU A 95 9.33 -11.55 8.09
N GLY A 96 9.78 -11.26 6.87
CA GLY A 96 9.18 -11.74 5.62
C GLY A 96 9.17 -13.27 5.53
N GLN A 97 10.30 -13.93 5.84
CA GLN A 97 10.38 -15.40 5.87
C GLN A 97 9.49 -16.02 6.94
N LYS A 98 9.38 -15.40 8.13
CA LYS A 98 8.45 -15.85 9.17
C LYS A 98 7.01 -15.65 8.76
N PHE A 99 6.70 -14.55 8.08
CA PHE A 99 5.39 -14.30 7.51
C PHE A 99 5.03 -15.33 6.42
N GLU A 100 5.96 -15.64 5.51
CA GLU A 100 5.82 -16.70 4.50
C GLU A 100 5.61 -18.08 5.13
N GLY A 101 6.39 -18.42 6.16
CA GLY A 101 6.20 -19.65 6.91
C GLY A 101 4.85 -19.69 7.63
N PHE A 102 4.39 -18.55 8.14
CA PHE A 102 3.12 -18.43 8.84
C PHE A 102 1.92 -18.64 7.93
N ILE A 103 1.94 -18.08 6.70
CA ILE A 103 0.82 -18.22 5.77
C ILE A 103 0.67 -19.65 5.23
N LYS A 104 1.73 -20.47 5.27
CA LYS A 104 1.67 -21.90 4.90
C LYS A 104 0.79 -22.74 5.83
N PHE A 105 0.49 -22.27 7.05
CA PHE A 105 -0.50 -22.96 7.89
C PHE A 105 -1.91 -22.93 7.29
N ALA A 106 -2.20 -21.99 6.39
CA ALA A 106 -3.46 -21.98 5.63
C ALA A 106 -3.56 -23.17 4.66
N ASP A 107 -2.43 -23.74 4.24
CA ASP A 107 -2.39 -24.88 3.31
C ASP A 107 -3.00 -26.14 3.94
N GLU A 108 -2.87 -26.33 5.27
CA GLU A 108 -3.50 -27.43 6.00
C GLU A 108 -5.03 -27.34 5.95
N GLY A 109 -5.57 -26.14 6.19
CA GLY A 109 -7.01 -25.89 6.09
C GLY A 109 -7.52 -26.02 4.66
N SER A 110 -6.76 -25.51 3.69
CA SER A 110 -7.08 -25.62 2.26
C SER A 110 -7.09 -27.08 1.79
N ALA A 111 -6.06 -27.85 2.15
CA ALA A 111 -5.94 -29.27 1.79
C ALA A 111 -7.10 -30.10 2.33
N PHE A 112 -7.58 -29.81 3.55
CA PHE A 112 -8.75 -30.47 4.11
C PHE A 112 -10.05 -30.10 3.38
N VAL A 113 -10.29 -28.81 3.13
CA VAL A 113 -11.56 -28.31 2.56
C VAL A 113 -11.69 -28.63 1.07
N PHE A 114 -10.60 -28.48 0.31
CA PHE A 114 -10.63 -28.63 -1.15
C PHE A 114 -10.05 -29.96 -1.65
N GLY A 115 -9.36 -30.72 -0.78
CA GLY A 115 -8.72 -31.97 -1.12
C GLY A 115 -7.51 -31.82 -2.05
N ASP A 116 -6.87 -32.95 -2.37
CA ASP A 116 -5.90 -33.04 -3.45
C ASP A 116 -6.65 -33.15 -4.78
N LEU A 117 -6.97 -32.01 -5.40
CA LEU A 117 -7.52 -32.01 -6.75
C LEU A 117 -6.47 -32.64 -7.72
N PRO A 118 -6.84 -33.40 -8.76
CA PRO A 118 -5.90 -34.01 -9.70
C PRO A 118 -5.46 -33.04 -10.82
N VAL A 119 -4.15 -32.80 -10.98
CA VAL A 119 -3.60 -32.06 -12.14
C VAL A 119 -3.20 -33.05 -13.20
N VAL A 120 -3.69 -32.85 -14.42
CA VAL A 120 -3.06 -33.42 -15.61
C VAL A 120 -1.92 -32.48 -16.01
N THR A 121 -0.70 -32.75 -15.53
CA THR A 121 0.50 -32.16 -16.12
C THR A 121 1.02 -33.16 -17.14
N SER A 122 0.66 -32.97 -18.41
CA SER A 122 1.29 -33.74 -19.49
C SER A 122 2.20 -32.78 -20.25
N PRO A 123 3.55 -32.92 -20.14
CA PRO A 123 4.47 -32.19 -21.01
C PRO A 123 4.31 -32.56 -22.50
N SER A 124 3.57 -33.63 -22.80
CA SER A 124 3.47 -34.26 -24.13
C SER A 124 2.04 -34.56 -24.60
N GLY A 125 0.99 -34.10 -23.90
CA GLY A 125 -0.40 -34.30 -24.32
C GLY A 125 -0.93 -35.73 -24.24
N ASN A 126 -0.15 -36.69 -23.72
CA ASN A 126 -0.60 -38.06 -23.50
C ASN A 126 -1.16 -38.23 -22.08
N LEU A 127 -2.37 -38.78 -22.00
CA LEU A 127 -3.18 -39.00 -20.78
C LEU A 127 -2.68 -40.15 -19.89
N THR A 128 -1.50 -40.72 -20.15
CA THR A 128 -1.04 -41.98 -19.53
C THR A 128 0.00 -41.81 -18.42
N ASP A 129 0.58 -40.62 -18.23
CA ASP A 129 1.45 -40.31 -17.08
C ASP A 129 0.69 -39.44 -16.06
N LEU A 130 -0.13 -40.12 -15.24
CA LEU A 130 -0.88 -39.47 -14.17
C LEU A 130 0.05 -39.25 -12.96
N THR A 131 0.90 -38.22 -13.03
CA THR A 131 1.60 -37.75 -11.82
C THR A 131 0.59 -36.98 -10.97
N LEU A 132 0.19 -37.55 -9.83
CA LEU A 132 -0.60 -36.88 -8.79
C LEU A 132 0.17 -35.65 -8.27
N THR A 133 0.01 -34.52 -8.96
CA THR A 133 0.44 -33.21 -8.50
C THR A 133 -0.80 -32.48 -8.02
N LYS A 134 -0.70 -31.79 -6.88
CA LYS A 134 -1.83 -31.13 -6.19
C LYS A 134 -2.48 -30.07 -7.08
N ALA A 135 -3.78 -30.16 -7.40
CA ALA A 135 -4.44 -29.28 -8.39
C ALA A 135 -5.06 -27.99 -7.91
N TYR A 136 -4.91 -27.68 -6.62
CA TYR A 136 -4.98 -26.27 -6.24
C TYR A 136 -3.86 -25.43 -6.90
N LEU A 137 -2.81 -26.04 -7.47
CA LEU A 137 -1.71 -25.37 -8.18
C LEU A 137 -2.05 -24.96 -9.63
N VAL A 138 -3.19 -25.38 -10.21
CA VAL A 138 -3.57 -25.03 -11.59
C VAL A 138 -4.53 -23.85 -11.64
N HIS A 139 -5.44 -23.75 -10.68
CA HIS A 139 -6.24 -22.55 -10.42
C HIS A 139 -5.68 -21.82 -9.17
N ASN A 140 -4.43 -21.37 -9.28
CA ASN A 140 -3.66 -20.78 -8.18
C ASN A 140 -4.41 -19.73 -7.35
N PHE A 141 -5.27 -18.92 -7.99
CA PHE A 141 -5.92 -17.82 -7.28
C PHE A 141 -6.94 -18.30 -6.23
N VAL A 142 -7.97 -19.05 -6.63
CA VAL A 142 -9.09 -19.37 -5.71
C VAL A 142 -8.70 -20.39 -4.65
N PHE A 143 -7.81 -21.33 -4.97
CA PHE A 143 -7.49 -22.45 -4.06
C PHE A 143 -6.24 -22.22 -3.20
N GLN A 144 -5.40 -21.25 -3.55
CA GLN A 144 -4.19 -20.91 -2.76
C GLN A 144 -4.31 -19.54 -2.09
N VAL A 145 -4.77 -18.52 -2.83
CA VAL A 145 -4.82 -17.13 -2.31
C VAL A 145 -5.97 -16.94 -1.32
N ALA A 146 -7.16 -17.46 -1.65
CA ALA A 146 -8.36 -17.23 -0.84
C ALA A 146 -8.28 -17.84 0.57
N PRO A 147 -7.81 -19.09 0.77
CA PRO A 147 -7.69 -19.67 2.11
C PRO A 147 -6.72 -18.88 3.00
N THR A 148 -5.62 -18.37 2.41
CA THR A 148 -4.67 -17.52 3.11
C THR A 148 -5.31 -16.23 3.62
N VAL A 149 -6.17 -15.60 2.81
CA VAL A 149 -6.94 -14.40 3.22
C VAL A 149 -7.85 -14.71 4.40
N VAL A 150 -8.58 -15.83 4.37
CA VAL A 150 -9.47 -16.26 5.47
C VAL A 150 -8.68 -16.53 6.75
N PHE A 151 -7.57 -17.27 6.63
CA PHE A 151 -6.70 -17.58 7.76
C PHE A 151 -6.13 -16.31 8.39
N PHE A 152 -5.60 -15.40 7.58
CA PHE A 152 -5.02 -14.16 8.09
C PHE A 152 -6.07 -13.23 8.72
N ALA A 153 -7.28 -13.14 8.14
CA ALA A 153 -8.39 -12.41 8.75
C ALA A 153 -8.78 -12.98 10.13
N THR A 154 -8.79 -14.31 10.25
CA THR A 154 -9.01 -15.02 11.52
C THR A 154 -7.96 -14.67 12.57
N VAL A 155 -6.69 -14.73 12.19
CA VAL A 155 -5.56 -14.39 13.07
C VAL A 155 -5.62 -12.93 13.51
N THR A 156 -5.91 -12.03 12.58
CA THR A 156 -6.03 -10.61 12.87
C THR A 156 -7.15 -10.36 13.89
N SER A 157 -8.31 -11.00 13.72
CA SER A 157 -9.42 -10.94 14.67
C SER A 157 -9.02 -11.43 16.07
N VAL A 158 -8.30 -12.55 16.15
CA VAL A 158 -7.76 -13.06 17.42
C VAL A 158 -6.81 -12.05 18.07
N LEU A 159 -5.89 -11.45 17.32
CA LEU A 159 -4.94 -10.47 17.84
C LEU A 159 -5.63 -9.20 18.34
N TYR A 160 -6.78 -8.82 17.74
CA TYR A 160 -7.65 -7.77 18.26
C TYR A 160 -8.33 -8.15 19.56
N HIS A 161 -8.92 -9.34 19.63
CA HIS A 161 -9.55 -9.82 20.85
C HIS A 161 -8.56 -9.85 22.03
N LEU A 162 -7.33 -10.30 21.77
CA LEU A 162 -6.24 -10.36 22.75
C LEU A 162 -5.65 -8.99 23.14
N GLY A 163 -5.91 -7.92 22.39
CA GLY A 163 -5.38 -6.58 22.69
C GLY A 163 -4.02 -6.25 22.07
N TRP A 164 -3.40 -7.17 21.33
CA TRP A 164 -2.06 -6.99 20.75
C TRP A 164 -2.07 -5.98 19.61
N MET A 165 -3.07 -6.03 18.73
CA MET A 165 -3.20 -5.08 17.63
C MET A 165 -3.37 -3.65 18.15
N GLN A 166 -4.20 -3.48 19.17
CA GLN A 166 -4.41 -2.19 19.83
C GLN A 166 -3.10 -1.66 20.38
N PHE A 167 -2.34 -2.49 21.09
CA PHE A 167 -1.05 -2.07 21.63
C PHE A 167 -0.09 -1.56 20.54
N VAL A 168 0.07 -2.30 19.45
CA VAL A 168 0.97 -1.91 18.35
C VAL A 168 0.49 -0.64 17.67
N ILE A 169 -0.80 -0.56 17.31
CA ILE A 169 -1.39 0.60 16.64
C ILE A 169 -1.26 1.85 17.53
N HIS A 170 -1.55 1.75 18.84
CA HIS A 170 -1.42 2.87 19.75
C HIS A 170 0.03 3.37 19.86
N LYS A 171 1.02 2.47 19.86
CA LYS A 171 2.44 2.86 19.91
C LYS A 171 2.89 3.57 18.64
N LEU A 172 2.49 3.07 17.48
CA LEU A 172 2.79 3.69 16.19
C LEU A 172 2.07 5.03 16.03
N ALA A 173 0.79 5.10 16.39
CA ALA A 173 0.01 6.32 16.39
C ALA A 173 0.61 7.37 17.33
N TRP A 174 0.99 6.98 18.55
CA TRP A 174 1.66 7.86 19.49
C TRP A 174 2.98 8.43 18.93
N LEU A 175 3.79 7.59 18.28
CA LEU A 175 5.03 8.03 17.62
C LEU A 175 4.76 9.07 16.53
N MET A 176 3.78 8.82 15.66
CA MET A 176 3.41 9.72 14.57
C MET A 176 2.76 11.02 15.10
N GLN A 177 1.92 10.94 16.12
CA GLN A 177 1.31 12.11 16.76
C GLN A 177 2.38 13.00 17.41
N LEU A 178 3.35 12.39 18.12
CA LEU A 178 4.44 13.11 18.77
C LEU A 178 5.32 13.86 17.76
N THR A 179 5.67 13.20 16.66
CA THR A 179 6.58 13.74 15.64
C THR A 179 5.87 14.75 14.74
N LEU A 180 4.81 14.34 14.04
CA LEU A 180 4.10 15.16 13.05
C LEU A 180 3.22 16.24 13.69
N GLY A 181 2.71 16.03 14.90
CA GLY A 181 1.80 16.98 15.56
C GLY A 181 0.40 17.03 14.93
N ILE A 182 -0.09 15.87 14.48
CA ILE A 182 -1.44 15.64 13.93
C ILE A 182 -2.42 15.20 15.02
N SER A 183 -3.71 15.07 14.72
CA SER A 183 -4.70 14.62 15.71
C SER A 183 -4.58 13.11 15.99
N GLY A 184 -5.05 12.69 17.17
CA GLY A 184 -5.04 11.28 17.59
C GLY A 184 -5.73 10.35 16.59
N PRO A 185 -6.96 10.66 16.15
CA PRO A 185 -7.67 9.83 15.18
C PRO A 185 -6.92 9.67 13.85
N GLU A 186 -6.30 10.72 13.32
CA GLU A 186 -5.50 10.62 12.09
C GLU A 186 -4.31 9.69 12.27
N ALA A 187 -3.60 9.84 13.39
CA ALA A 187 -2.44 9.00 13.71
C ALA A 187 -2.83 7.53 13.87
N ILE A 188 -3.99 7.25 14.48
CA ILE A 188 -4.50 5.89 14.65
C ILE A 188 -4.95 5.31 13.31
N SER A 189 -5.64 6.09 12.47
CA SER A 189 -6.03 5.62 11.14
C SER A 189 -4.81 5.27 10.29
N ALA A 190 -3.77 6.12 10.30
CA ALA A 190 -2.54 5.85 9.55
C ALA A 190 -1.73 4.68 10.15
N ALA A 191 -1.72 4.51 11.47
CA ALA A 191 -1.07 3.36 12.10
C ALA A 191 -1.82 2.06 11.82
N GLY A 192 -3.16 2.11 11.85
CA GLY A 192 -4.02 0.99 11.54
C GLY A 192 -3.89 0.53 10.09
N SER A 193 -3.65 1.47 9.16
CA SER A 193 -3.57 1.16 7.73
C SER A 193 -2.35 0.31 7.34
N ILE A 194 -1.35 0.21 8.21
CA ILE A 194 -0.22 -0.74 8.07
C ILE A 194 -0.68 -2.20 8.16
N PHE A 195 -1.81 -2.47 8.80
CA PHE A 195 -2.27 -3.84 9.05
C PHE A 195 -3.65 -4.12 8.48
N LEU A 196 -4.50 -3.10 8.37
CA LEU A 196 -5.92 -3.24 8.09
C LEU A 196 -6.31 -2.67 6.73
N GLY A 197 -7.48 -3.08 6.24
CA GLY A 197 -8.05 -2.55 5.01
C GLY A 197 -8.62 -1.14 5.16
N LEU A 198 -8.99 -0.52 4.03
CA LEU A 198 -9.48 0.86 3.98
C LEU A 198 -10.68 1.10 4.93
N THR A 199 -11.63 0.17 4.96
CA THR A 199 -12.86 0.27 5.76
C THR A 199 -12.59 0.01 7.23
N ASP A 200 -11.70 -0.92 7.54
CA ASP A 200 -11.35 -1.31 8.91
C ASP A 200 -10.62 -0.17 9.63
N CYS A 201 -9.75 0.54 8.92
CA CYS A 201 -9.07 1.74 9.44
C CYS A 201 -10.07 2.83 9.82
N ALA A 202 -11.06 3.08 8.96
CA ALA A 202 -12.11 4.05 9.25
C ALA A 202 -12.98 3.61 10.43
N MET A 203 -13.16 2.30 10.64
CA MET A 203 -13.90 1.78 11.78
C MET A 203 -13.20 2.06 13.10
N LEU A 204 -11.86 2.02 13.16
CA LEU A 204 -11.11 2.40 14.37
C LEU A 204 -11.47 3.81 14.81
N VAL A 205 -11.59 4.74 13.86
CA VAL A 205 -11.86 6.15 14.13
C VAL A 205 -13.33 6.52 14.01
N ARG A 206 -14.23 5.53 13.93
CA ARG A 206 -15.67 5.73 13.75
C ARG A 206 -16.29 6.78 14.68
N PRO A 207 -15.99 6.81 16.00
CA PRO A 207 -16.57 7.81 16.90
C PRO A 207 -16.22 9.26 16.54
N PHE A 208 -15.11 9.46 15.84
CA PHE A 208 -14.58 10.78 15.47
C PHE A 208 -15.00 11.23 14.07
N LEU A 209 -15.37 10.31 13.17
CA LEU A 209 -15.77 10.63 11.79
C LEU A 209 -16.83 11.76 11.70
N PRO A 210 -17.87 11.83 12.56
CA PRO A 210 -18.84 12.91 12.50
C PRO A 210 -18.28 14.30 12.80
N THR A 211 -17.22 14.39 13.63
CA THR A 211 -16.64 15.64 14.15
C THR A 211 -15.31 16.01 13.51
N MET A 212 -14.76 15.14 12.64
CA MET A 212 -13.53 15.37 11.90
C MET A 212 -13.65 16.53 10.91
N THR A 213 -12.57 17.27 10.70
CA THR A 213 -12.49 18.24 9.59
C THR A 213 -12.41 17.51 8.24
N ASN A 214 -12.61 18.23 7.15
CA ASN A 214 -12.42 17.64 5.81
C ASN A 214 -10.93 17.29 5.54
N SER A 215 -9.98 17.94 6.22
CA SER A 215 -8.56 17.56 6.17
C SER A 215 -8.29 16.27 6.94
N GLU A 216 -8.92 16.06 8.10
CA GLU A 216 -8.82 14.80 8.86
C GLU A 216 -9.48 13.64 8.11
N LEU A 217 -10.69 13.85 7.54
CA LEU A 217 -11.34 12.85 6.68
C LEU A 217 -10.49 12.51 5.45
N PHE A 218 -9.90 13.53 4.80
CA PHE A 218 -8.98 13.31 3.69
C PHE A 218 -7.77 12.47 4.10
N THR A 219 -7.18 12.73 5.27
CA THR A 219 -6.07 11.95 5.80
C THR A 219 -6.45 10.50 6.07
N VAL A 220 -7.62 10.24 6.69
CA VAL A 220 -8.14 8.88 6.90
C VAL A 220 -8.32 8.16 5.57
N MET A 221 -8.90 8.83 4.58
CA MET A 221 -9.15 8.25 3.27
C MET A 221 -7.85 7.93 2.52
N THR A 222 -6.94 8.90 2.44
CA THR A 222 -5.62 8.74 1.80
C THR A 222 -4.79 7.66 2.47
N ALA A 223 -4.78 7.56 3.80
CA ALA A 223 -4.07 6.50 4.52
C ALA A 223 -4.59 5.11 4.16
N GLY A 224 -5.91 4.95 4.00
CA GLY A 224 -6.51 3.70 3.53
C GLY A 224 -6.15 3.35 2.08
N PHE A 225 -6.12 4.33 1.18
CA PHE A 225 -5.70 4.10 -0.22
C PHE A 225 -4.21 3.82 -0.37
N ALA A 226 -3.38 4.37 0.51
CA ALA A 226 -1.92 4.29 0.40
C ALA A 226 -1.34 2.93 0.82
N SER A 227 -2.11 2.10 1.52
CA SER A 227 -1.65 0.84 2.11
C SER A 227 -2.48 -0.35 1.64
N ILE A 228 -2.04 -1.55 1.99
CA ILE A 228 -2.78 -2.80 1.80
C ILE A 228 -3.08 -3.45 3.15
N ALA A 229 -4.15 -4.24 3.20
CA ALA A 229 -4.46 -5.05 4.38
C ALA A 229 -3.44 -6.20 4.50
N GLY A 230 -3.13 -6.62 5.74
CA GLY A 230 -2.23 -7.76 5.95
C GLY A 230 -2.73 -9.07 5.33
N SER A 231 -4.05 -9.25 5.21
CA SER A 231 -4.66 -10.40 4.54
C SER A 231 -4.38 -10.42 3.04
N VAL A 232 -4.36 -9.23 2.42
CA VAL A 232 -4.05 -9.05 1.01
C VAL A 232 -2.54 -9.07 0.75
N LEU A 233 -1.73 -8.62 1.72
CA LEU A 233 -0.28 -8.82 1.70
C LEU A 233 0.07 -10.31 1.60
N ALA A 234 -0.57 -11.14 2.44
CA ALA A 234 -0.43 -12.59 2.39
C ALA A 234 -0.78 -13.19 1.02
N ALA A 235 -1.86 -12.69 0.41
CA ALA A 235 -2.24 -13.06 -0.93
C ALA A 235 -1.13 -12.77 -1.97
N PHE A 236 -0.55 -11.58 -1.97
CA PHE A 236 0.51 -11.24 -2.94
C PHE A 236 1.81 -12.01 -2.71
N THR A 237 2.12 -12.35 -1.47
CA THR A 237 3.25 -13.24 -1.18
C THR A 237 3.07 -14.63 -1.80
N THR A 238 1.85 -15.19 -1.79
CA THR A 238 1.59 -16.47 -2.50
C THR A 238 1.73 -16.36 -4.02
N LEU A 239 1.61 -15.15 -4.60
CA LEU A 239 1.89 -14.90 -6.01
C LEU A 239 3.40 -14.83 -6.32
N GLY A 240 4.27 -14.91 -5.32
CA GLY A 240 5.73 -14.80 -5.47
C GLY A 240 6.25 -13.37 -5.34
N ILE A 241 5.46 -12.44 -4.82
CA ILE A 241 5.90 -11.07 -4.53
C ILE A 241 6.62 -11.06 -3.17
N SER A 242 7.80 -10.42 -3.10
CA SER A 242 8.62 -10.36 -1.89
C SER A 242 7.82 -9.84 -0.68
N ALA A 243 7.62 -10.70 0.33
CA ALA A 243 6.95 -10.33 1.58
C ALA A 243 7.71 -9.18 2.27
N SER A 244 9.03 -9.21 2.24
CA SER A 244 9.92 -8.20 2.83
C SER A 244 9.66 -6.82 2.21
N PHE A 245 9.55 -6.73 0.88
CA PHE A 245 9.24 -5.46 0.21
C PHE A 245 7.81 -4.99 0.46
N LEU A 246 6.83 -5.89 0.45
CA LEU A 246 5.45 -5.52 0.76
C LEU A 246 5.31 -4.99 2.20
N LEU A 247 5.92 -5.66 3.18
CA LEU A 247 5.94 -5.21 4.58
C LEU A 247 6.61 -3.84 4.72
N THR A 248 7.75 -3.65 4.05
CA THR A 248 8.48 -2.38 4.06
C THR A 248 7.64 -1.25 3.45
N ALA A 249 7.05 -1.49 2.28
CA ALA A 249 6.17 -0.54 1.60
C ALA A 249 4.98 -0.14 2.48
N ASN A 250 4.35 -1.11 3.16
CA ASN A 250 3.18 -0.84 4.00
C ASN A 250 3.53 0.00 5.23
N VAL A 251 4.65 -0.30 5.90
CA VAL A 251 5.13 0.46 7.06
C VAL A 251 5.53 1.88 6.65
N MET A 252 6.19 2.04 5.49
CA MET A 252 6.54 3.35 4.95
C MET A 252 5.30 4.16 4.53
N ALA A 253 4.25 3.51 4.02
CA ALA A 253 3.04 4.20 3.55
C ALA A 253 2.33 5.01 4.64
N ALA A 254 2.38 4.59 5.91
CA ALA A 254 1.74 5.31 7.01
C ALA A 254 2.27 6.76 7.19
N PRO A 255 3.55 7.00 7.49
CA PRO A 255 4.07 8.36 7.61
C PRO A 255 4.03 9.15 6.28
N THR A 256 4.19 8.47 5.14
CA THR A 256 4.11 9.11 3.82
C THR A 256 2.69 9.62 3.55
N SER A 257 1.66 8.82 3.80
CA SER A 257 0.25 9.21 3.62
C SER A 257 -0.14 10.40 4.51
N LEU A 258 0.39 10.47 5.74
CA LEU A 258 0.22 11.64 6.61
C LEU A 258 0.89 12.88 6.02
N ALA A 259 2.12 12.76 5.51
CA ALA A 259 2.82 13.88 4.88
C ALA A 259 2.06 14.40 3.64
N LEU A 260 1.72 13.52 2.69
CA LEU A 260 1.05 13.92 1.46
C LEU A 260 -0.38 14.39 1.70
N SER A 261 -1.10 13.78 2.63
CA SER A 261 -2.45 14.24 2.94
C SER A 261 -2.44 15.68 3.45
N LYS A 262 -1.47 16.04 4.31
CA LYS A 262 -1.28 17.41 4.82
C LYS A 262 -0.63 18.36 3.82
N LEU A 263 0.04 17.86 2.79
CA LEU A 263 0.52 18.67 1.68
C LEU A 263 -0.62 19.04 0.72
N VAL A 264 -1.43 18.06 0.32
CA VAL A 264 -2.49 18.19 -0.71
C VAL A 264 -3.78 18.79 -0.15
N TYR A 265 -4.12 18.50 1.10
CA TYR A 265 -5.31 19.03 1.78
C TYR A 265 -4.95 19.43 3.22
N PRO A 266 -4.25 20.57 3.40
CA PRO A 266 -3.81 21.00 4.73
C PRO A 266 -4.98 21.35 5.65
N GLU A 267 -4.71 21.29 6.96
CA GLU A 267 -5.69 21.60 7.99
C GLU A 267 -5.92 23.11 8.11
N THR A 268 -7.15 23.54 7.82
CA THR A 268 -7.55 24.96 7.79
C THR A 268 -8.34 25.37 9.03
N ASP A 269 -8.86 24.43 9.82
CA ASP A 269 -9.62 24.75 11.04
C ASP A 269 -8.68 25.16 12.18
N GLU A 270 -8.71 26.45 12.53
CA GLU A 270 -7.94 27.01 13.64
C GLU A 270 -8.23 26.35 14.99
N ARG A 271 -9.42 25.77 15.19
CA ARG A 271 -9.76 25.08 16.45
C ARG A 271 -8.95 23.80 16.63
N ARG A 272 -8.50 23.20 15.54
CA ARG A 272 -7.63 22.00 15.51
C ARG A 272 -6.15 22.38 15.57
N HIS A 273 -5.81 23.66 15.46
CA HIS A 273 -4.43 24.13 15.50
C HIS A 273 -3.86 24.07 16.93
N GLY A 274 -3.26 22.93 17.29
CA GLY A 274 -2.54 22.76 18.56
C GLY A 274 -3.45 22.54 19.79
N ASN A 275 -4.73 22.23 19.57
CA ASN A 275 -5.72 22.08 20.63
C ASN A 275 -5.84 20.61 21.05
N LYS A 276 -5.22 20.28 22.20
CA LYS A 276 -5.06 18.93 22.76
C LYS A 276 -6.34 18.21 23.22
N LYS A 277 -7.53 18.78 22.99
CA LYS A 277 -8.77 18.23 23.55
C LYS A 277 -9.23 16.95 22.85
N ASP A 278 -8.80 16.72 21.61
CA ASP A 278 -9.09 15.52 20.80
C ASP A 278 -7.85 14.60 20.65
N ASP A 279 -6.83 14.77 21.50
CA ASP A 279 -5.62 13.91 21.57
C ASP A 279 -5.90 12.52 22.18
N ARG A 280 -7.17 12.15 22.37
CA ARG A 280 -7.53 10.86 22.94
C ARG A 280 -7.14 9.77 21.95
N LEU A 281 -6.07 9.05 22.28
CA LEU A 281 -5.70 7.83 21.57
C LEU A 281 -6.61 6.65 21.96
N ASP A 282 -7.40 6.80 23.03
CA ASP A 282 -8.24 5.74 23.59
C ASP A 282 -9.41 5.44 22.64
N ILE A 283 -9.19 4.47 21.74
CA ILE A 283 -10.25 3.85 20.95
C ILE A 283 -10.62 2.53 21.63
N GLU A 284 -11.84 2.46 22.16
CA GLU A 284 -12.43 1.20 22.58
C GLU A 284 -12.90 0.43 21.35
N ILE A 285 -12.12 -0.56 20.95
CA ILE A 285 -12.56 -1.54 19.96
C ILE A 285 -13.44 -2.56 20.70
N PRO A 286 -14.68 -2.83 20.23
CA PRO A 286 -15.51 -3.88 20.79
C PRO A 286 -14.75 -5.20 20.82
N LYS A 287 -14.69 -5.85 21.98
CA LYS A 287 -14.10 -7.20 22.10
C LYS A 287 -15.20 -8.24 21.94
N ASP A 288 -14.87 -9.32 21.23
CA ASP A 288 -15.70 -10.54 21.25
C ASP A 288 -15.80 -11.09 22.68
N ARG A 289 -16.79 -11.93 22.96
CA ARG A 289 -17.01 -12.46 24.32
C ARG A 289 -15.93 -13.44 24.73
N ASN A 290 -15.36 -14.17 23.76
CA ASN A 290 -14.27 -15.11 23.99
C ASN A 290 -13.44 -15.33 22.71
N LEU A 291 -12.31 -16.03 22.87
CA LEU A 291 -11.37 -16.30 21.78
C LEU A 291 -11.99 -17.11 20.64
N LEU A 292 -12.90 -18.04 20.93
CA LEU A 292 -13.54 -18.87 19.90
C LEU A 292 -14.51 -18.04 19.04
N GLU A 293 -15.21 -17.09 19.65
CA GLU A 293 -16.04 -16.12 18.94
C GLU A 293 -15.17 -15.24 18.02
N ALA A 294 -14.01 -14.76 18.50
CA ALA A 294 -13.08 -13.98 17.68
C ALA A 294 -12.55 -14.77 16.47
N VAL A 295 -12.24 -16.06 16.65
CA VAL A 295 -11.85 -16.97 15.56
C VAL A 295 -12.99 -17.08 14.53
N SER A 296 -14.21 -17.38 14.98
CA SER A 296 -15.36 -17.57 14.10
C SER A 296 -15.75 -16.30 13.33
N ALA A 297 -15.72 -15.15 14.02
CA ALA A 297 -15.98 -13.84 13.45
C ALA A 297 -14.94 -13.48 12.38
N GLY A 298 -13.65 -13.71 12.69
CA GLY A 298 -12.56 -13.46 11.75
C GLY A 298 -12.61 -14.34 10.51
N ALA A 299 -12.97 -15.62 10.66
CA ALA A 299 -13.16 -16.53 9.53
C ALA A 299 -14.33 -16.07 8.62
N SER A 300 -15.46 -15.69 9.22
CA SER A 300 -16.64 -15.21 8.49
C SER A 300 -16.37 -13.90 7.75
N MET A 301 -15.63 -12.99 8.38
CA MET A 301 -15.15 -11.76 7.75
C MET A 301 -14.20 -12.08 6.58
N GLY A 302 -13.27 -13.01 6.77
CA GLY A 302 -12.37 -13.49 5.74
C GLY A 302 -13.09 -14.04 4.50
N VAL A 303 -14.15 -14.84 4.69
CA VAL A 303 -14.98 -15.36 3.58
C VAL A 303 -15.62 -14.22 2.80
N SER A 304 -16.12 -13.20 3.48
CA SER A 304 -16.70 -12.02 2.83
C SER A 304 -15.65 -11.26 2.01
N ILE A 305 -14.43 -11.07 2.56
CA ILE A 305 -13.31 -10.45 1.85
C ILE A 305 -12.98 -11.24 0.57
N VAL A 306 -12.86 -12.57 0.67
CA VAL A 306 -12.62 -13.44 -0.49
C VAL A 306 -13.71 -13.30 -1.55
N ALA A 307 -14.99 -13.32 -1.14
CA ALA A 307 -16.11 -13.18 -2.06
C ALA A 307 -16.06 -11.84 -2.81
N HIS A 308 -15.71 -10.75 -2.12
CA HIS A 308 -15.49 -9.45 -2.74
C HIS A 308 -14.32 -9.46 -3.72
N ILE A 309 -13.17 -10.04 -3.35
CA ILE A 309 -11.99 -10.13 -4.23
C ILE A 309 -12.34 -10.92 -5.51
N VAL A 310 -12.92 -12.12 -5.37
CA VAL A 310 -13.26 -12.98 -6.51
C VAL A 310 -14.30 -12.31 -7.42
N GLY A 311 -15.39 -11.77 -6.84
CA GLY A 311 -16.41 -11.07 -7.62
C GLY A 311 -15.84 -9.86 -8.37
N ASN A 312 -14.96 -9.10 -7.72
CA ASN A 312 -14.32 -7.94 -8.30
C ASN A 312 -13.36 -8.31 -9.45
N LEU A 313 -12.57 -9.37 -9.28
CA LEU A 313 -11.67 -9.86 -10.33
C LEU A 313 -12.42 -10.37 -11.54
N ILE A 314 -13.48 -11.17 -11.35
CA ILE A 314 -14.32 -11.64 -12.46
C ILE A 314 -14.89 -10.45 -13.22
N ALA A 315 -15.47 -9.48 -12.52
CA ALA A 315 -16.07 -8.30 -13.14
C ALA A 315 -15.04 -7.46 -13.91
N PHE A 316 -13.93 -7.08 -13.27
CA PHE A 316 -12.94 -6.18 -13.88
C PHE A 316 -12.14 -6.85 -15.00
N LEU A 317 -11.77 -8.12 -14.90
CA LEU A 317 -11.07 -8.82 -15.98
C LEU A 317 -11.98 -9.01 -17.20
N SER A 318 -13.26 -9.34 -16.98
CA SER A 318 -14.25 -9.44 -18.06
C SER A 318 -14.47 -8.09 -18.74
N PHE A 319 -14.57 -7.02 -17.97
CA PHE A 319 -14.74 -5.67 -18.49
C PHE A 319 -13.50 -5.16 -19.21
N LEU A 320 -12.30 -5.48 -18.71
CA LEU A 320 -11.03 -5.19 -19.38
C LEU A 320 -10.93 -5.91 -20.73
N ALA A 321 -11.30 -7.20 -20.78
CA ALA A 321 -11.33 -7.95 -22.03
C ALA A 321 -12.31 -7.36 -23.05
N PHE A 322 -13.48 -6.92 -22.59
CA PHE A 322 -14.45 -6.19 -23.41
C PHE A 322 -13.88 -4.87 -23.94
N ILE A 323 -13.31 -4.03 -23.08
CA ILE A 323 -12.68 -2.75 -23.48
C ILE A 323 -11.56 -3.01 -24.49
N ASN A 324 -10.70 -3.99 -24.24
CA ASN A 324 -9.62 -4.34 -25.14
C ASN A 324 -10.13 -4.77 -26.51
N THR A 325 -11.21 -5.56 -26.57
CA THR A 325 -11.83 -5.95 -27.84
C THR A 325 -12.34 -4.73 -28.61
N VAL A 326 -12.99 -3.80 -27.92
CA VAL A 326 -13.48 -2.53 -28.50
C VAL A 326 -12.33 -1.64 -28.97
N LEU A 327 -11.28 -1.49 -28.16
CA LEU A 327 -10.10 -0.68 -28.49
C LEU A 327 -9.31 -1.27 -29.66
N THR A 328 -9.14 -2.59 -29.71
CA THR A 328 -8.48 -3.26 -30.85
C THR A 328 -9.28 -3.05 -32.14
N TRP A 329 -10.62 -3.12 -32.07
CA TRP A 329 -11.49 -2.83 -33.20
C TRP A 329 -11.36 -1.37 -33.67
N LEU A 330 -11.43 -0.40 -32.74
CA LEU A 330 -11.28 1.03 -33.04
C LEU A 330 -9.86 1.36 -33.57
N GLY A 331 -8.83 0.78 -32.98
CA GLY A 331 -7.43 0.92 -33.40
C GLY A 331 -7.25 0.42 -34.83
N GLY A 332 -7.84 -0.73 -35.15
CA GLY A 332 -7.85 -1.28 -36.52
C GLY A 332 -8.43 -0.32 -37.56
N MET A 333 -9.44 0.48 -37.21
CA MET A 333 -10.02 1.48 -38.12
C MET A 333 -9.05 2.61 -38.48
N VAL A 334 -8.07 2.91 -37.62
CA VAL A 334 -7.04 3.95 -37.83
C VAL A 334 -5.65 3.35 -38.07
N ASN A 335 -5.58 2.08 -38.45
CA ASN A 335 -4.35 1.34 -38.74
C ASN A 335 -3.37 1.23 -37.55
N ILE A 336 -3.89 1.24 -36.31
CA ILE A 336 -3.14 0.94 -35.08
C ILE A 336 -3.51 -0.49 -34.66
N GLN A 337 -2.59 -1.43 -34.86
CA GLN A 337 -2.78 -2.82 -34.45
C GLN A 337 -2.56 -2.99 -32.94
N ASP A 338 -3.31 -3.92 -32.33
CA ASP A 338 -3.16 -4.33 -30.93
C ASP A 338 -3.29 -3.19 -29.89
N LEU A 339 -4.16 -2.22 -30.18
CA LEU A 339 -4.50 -1.18 -29.22
C LEU A 339 -5.31 -1.76 -28.06
N THR A 340 -4.66 -1.93 -26.91
CA THR A 340 -5.31 -2.35 -25.66
C THR A 340 -5.30 -1.23 -24.63
N PHE A 341 -6.13 -1.36 -23.61
CA PHE A 341 -6.13 -0.47 -22.45
C PHE A 341 -4.75 -0.45 -21.77
N GLN A 342 -4.14 -1.62 -21.64
CA GLN A 342 -2.77 -1.78 -21.15
C GLN A 342 -1.76 -1.00 -21.99
N THR A 343 -1.85 -1.08 -23.33
CA THR A 343 -1.00 -0.30 -24.23
C THR A 343 -1.16 1.19 -23.97
N ILE A 344 -2.39 1.70 -23.83
CA ILE A 344 -2.63 3.11 -23.51
C ILE A 344 -1.98 3.50 -22.17
N CYS A 345 -2.21 2.70 -21.12
CA CYS A 345 -1.60 2.90 -19.81
C CYS A 345 -0.06 2.93 -19.87
N SER A 346 0.55 2.04 -20.68
CA SER A 346 2.00 1.97 -20.84
C SER A 346 2.61 3.27 -21.37
N TYR A 347 1.88 4.04 -22.19
CA TYR A 347 2.32 5.34 -22.69
C TYR A 347 1.96 6.48 -21.74
N VAL A 348 0.73 6.50 -21.20
CA VAL A 348 0.24 7.58 -20.34
C VAL A 348 1.02 7.65 -19.02
N PHE A 349 1.33 6.50 -18.42
CA PHE A 349 2.03 6.42 -17.13
C PHE A 349 3.54 6.25 -17.28
N MET A 350 4.08 6.17 -18.51
CA MET A 350 5.52 6.07 -18.76
C MET A 350 6.33 7.16 -18.04
N PRO A 351 5.90 8.44 -18.03
CA PRO A 351 6.62 9.48 -17.31
C PRO A 351 6.69 9.23 -15.81
N LEU A 352 5.63 8.68 -15.20
CA LEU A 352 5.63 8.37 -13.76
C LEU A 352 6.53 7.18 -13.44
N ALA A 353 6.55 6.14 -14.28
CA ALA A 353 7.46 5.01 -14.14
C ALA A 353 8.92 5.45 -14.27
N PHE A 354 9.22 6.31 -15.25
CA PHE A 354 10.55 6.88 -15.41
C PHE A 354 10.96 7.72 -14.21
N LEU A 355 10.09 8.61 -13.72
CA LEU A 355 10.35 9.41 -12.51
C LEU A 355 10.58 8.54 -11.27
N ALA A 356 9.92 7.38 -11.15
CA ALA A 356 10.20 6.45 -10.06
C ALA A 356 11.64 5.85 -10.10
N GLY A 357 12.36 6.04 -11.21
CA GLY A 357 13.71 5.52 -11.44
C GLY A 357 13.75 4.14 -12.07
N VAL A 358 12.67 3.75 -12.75
CA VAL A 358 12.66 2.52 -13.56
C VAL A 358 13.59 2.71 -14.77
N PRO A 359 14.46 1.74 -15.09
CA PRO A 359 15.21 1.72 -16.35
C PRO A 359 14.29 1.91 -17.57
N TRP A 360 14.78 2.61 -18.59
CA TRP A 360 13.95 2.99 -19.75
C TRP A 360 13.31 1.78 -20.45
N GLU A 361 14.02 0.65 -20.52
CA GLU A 361 13.57 -0.61 -21.12
C GLU A 361 12.35 -1.22 -20.41
N ASP A 362 12.29 -1.10 -19.08
CA ASP A 362 11.22 -1.66 -18.25
C ASP A 362 10.09 -0.63 -18.00
N CYS A 363 10.32 0.66 -18.31
CA CYS A 363 9.37 1.75 -18.02
C CYS A 363 7.96 1.50 -18.55
N ARG A 364 7.82 0.98 -19.77
CA ARG A 364 6.50 0.70 -20.36
C ARG A 364 5.75 -0.39 -19.61
N VAL A 365 6.46 -1.45 -19.23
CA VAL A 365 5.88 -2.57 -18.49
C VAL A 365 5.44 -2.12 -17.09
N VAL A 366 6.29 -1.36 -16.38
CA VAL A 366 5.93 -0.83 -15.06
C VAL A 366 4.79 0.21 -15.15
N ALA A 367 4.78 1.05 -16.19
CA ALA A 367 3.70 2.00 -16.44
C ALA A 367 2.37 1.32 -16.72
N GLU A 368 2.38 0.23 -17.48
CA GLU A 368 1.21 -0.61 -17.70
C GLU A 368 0.68 -1.16 -16.37
N LEU A 369 1.53 -1.77 -15.55
CA LEU A 369 1.15 -2.31 -14.24
C LEU A 369 0.55 -1.23 -13.33
N PHE A 370 1.16 -0.04 -13.29
CA PHE A 370 0.66 1.08 -12.52
C PHE A 370 -0.71 1.57 -13.00
N GLY A 371 -0.92 1.62 -14.31
CA GLY A 371 -2.22 1.96 -14.90
C GLY A 371 -3.29 0.90 -14.61
N THR A 372 -2.96 -0.38 -14.77
CA THR A 372 -3.82 -1.52 -14.41
C THR A 372 -4.25 -1.42 -12.95
N LYS A 373 -3.31 -1.14 -12.04
CA LYS A 373 -3.61 -0.94 -10.62
C LYS A 373 -4.55 0.24 -10.39
N THR A 374 -4.28 1.39 -11.01
CA THR A 374 -5.02 2.63 -10.79
C THR A 374 -6.47 2.52 -11.25
N PHE A 375 -6.71 1.90 -12.42
CA PHE A 375 -8.05 1.83 -13.01
C PHE A 375 -8.85 0.58 -12.65
N LEU A 376 -8.18 -0.55 -12.44
CA LEU A 376 -8.83 -1.79 -12.05
C LEU A 376 -8.63 -2.02 -10.55
N ASN A 377 -7.52 -2.67 -10.20
CA ASN A 377 -7.06 -2.86 -8.82
C ASN A 377 -5.65 -3.47 -8.81
N GLU A 378 -5.03 -3.42 -7.64
CA GLU A 378 -3.71 -3.95 -7.36
C GLU A 378 -3.61 -5.48 -7.50
N PHE A 379 -4.70 -6.23 -7.28
CA PHE A 379 -4.69 -7.69 -7.48
C PHE A 379 -4.42 -8.08 -8.94
N VAL A 380 -5.13 -7.45 -9.89
CA VAL A 380 -4.90 -7.68 -11.32
C VAL A 380 -3.46 -7.32 -11.67
N ALA A 381 -2.97 -6.18 -11.19
CA ALA A 381 -1.60 -5.76 -11.46
C ALA A 381 -0.55 -6.72 -10.89
N TYR A 382 -0.73 -7.25 -9.67
CA TYR A 382 0.22 -8.21 -9.10
C TYR A 382 0.18 -9.57 -9.77
N VAL A 383 -1.00 -10.03 -10.23
CA VAL A 383 -1.10 -11.24 -11.05
C VAL A 383 -0.35 -11.06 -12.37
N ASP A 384 -0.57 -9.94 -13.06
CA ASP A 384 0.13 -9.62 -14.32
C ASP A 384 1.64 -9.55 -14.09
N MET A 385 2.09 -8.85 -13.04
CA MET A 385 3.50 -8.76 -12.66
C MET A 385 4.10 -10.13 -12.36
N SER A 386 3.41 -10.98 -11.60
CA SER A 386 3.86 -12.36 -11.31
C SER A 386 4.06 -13.18 -12.58
N ASN A 387 3.10 -13.10 -13.52
CA ASN A 387 3.17 -13.80 -14.79
C ASN A 387 4.32 -13.28 -15.66
N ILE A 388 4.57 -11.96 -15.67
CA ILE A 388 5.69 -11.35 -16.40
C ILE A 388 7.03 -11.81 -15.82
N VAL A 389 7.20 -11.78 -14.50
CA VAL A 389 8.44 -12.23 -13.83
C VAL A 389 8.69 -13.73 -14.07
N LYS A 390 7.64 -14.55 -14.12
CA LYS A 390 7.73 -15.99 -14.44
C LYS A 390 7.95 -16.29 -15.93
N GLY A 391 8.03 -15.27 -16.79
CA GLY A 391 8.19 -15.44 -18.24
C GLY A 391 6.97 -16.04 -18.94
N GLN A 392 5.79 -15.94 -18.32
CA GLN A 392 4.54 -16.52 -18.83
C GLN A 392 3.78 -15.59 -19.77
N VAL A 393 4.26 -14.34 -19.96
CA VAL A 393 3.66 -13.35 -20.86
C VAL A 393 4.61 -13.10 -22.04
N PRO A 394 4.29 -13.57 -23.25
CA PRO A 394 5.13 -13.36 -24.43
C PRO A 394 5.36 -11.87 -24.71
N GLY A 395 6.61 -11.50 -25.01
CA GLY A 395 6.97 -10.13 -25.39
C GLY A 395 7.03 -9.11 -24.24
N LYS A 396 6.79 -9.53 -22.99
CA LYS A 396 6.97 -8.68 -21.80
C LYS A 396 7.93 -9.34 -20.83
N THR A 397 8.98 -8.63 -20.48
CA THR A 397 9.93 -9.03 -19.46
C THR A 397 10.26 -7.82 -18.58
N LEU A 398 10.55 -8.07 -17.31
CA LEU A 398 11.21 -7.09 -16.45
C LEU A 398 12.67 -7.53 -16.36
N GLN A 399 13.53 -6.83 -17.12
CA GLN A 399 14.92 -7.24 -17.30
C GLN A 399 15.75 -6.96 -16.05
N ASN A 400 15.41 -5.88 -15.33
CA ASN A 400 16.16 -5.44 -14.17
C ASN A 400 15.44 -5.84 -12.87
N PRO A 401 16.11 -6.57 -11.96
CA PRO A 401 15.67 -6.78 -10.59
C PRO A 401 15.14 -5.51 -9.89
N ARG A 402 15.81 -4.37 -10.13
CA ARG A 402 15.42 -3.07 -9.56
C ARG A 402 14.02 -2.67 -10.00
N SER A 403 13.63 -2.95 -11.23
CA SER A 403 12.29 -2.67 -11.75
C SER A 403 11.21 -3.48 -11.04
N VAL A 404 11.50 -4.74 -10.70
CA VAL A 404 10.58 -5.60 -9.92
C VAL A 404 10.37 -5.01 -8.52
N ALA A 405 11.44 -4.54 -7.86
CA ALA A 405 11.34 -3.88 -6.57
C ALA A 405 10.54 -2.56 -6.68
N ILE A 406 10.90 -1.66 -7.59
CA ILE A 406 10.19 -0.37 -7.78
C ILE A 406 8.71 -0.61 -8.08
N ALA A 407 8.38 -1.56 -8.96
CA ALA A 407 7.00 -1.95 -9.24
C ALA A 407 6.28 -2.47 -8.00
N THR A 408 6.92 -3.33 -7.18
CA THR A 408 6.35 -3.81 -5.92
C THR A 408 5.93 -2.64 -5.01
N PHE A 409 6.80 -1.64 -4.83
CA PHE A 409 6.48 -0.48 -4.00
C PHE A 409 5.40 0.42 -4.63
N ALA A 410 5.40 0.61 -5.95
CA ALA A 410 4.41 1.43 -6.65
C ALA A 410 3.00 0.83 -6.65
N LEU A 411 2.92 -0.50 -6.73
CA LEU A 411 1.67 -1.26 -6.73
C LEU A 411 1.11 -1.47 -5.32
N CYS A 412 1.95 -1.41 -4.28
CA CYS A 412 1.52 -1.57 -2.89
C CYS A 412 0.62 -0.40 -2.44
N GLY A 413 -0.69 -0.61 -2.49
CA GLY A 413 -1.72 0.28 -1.96
C GLY A 413 -3.05 0.12 -2.68
N PHE A 414 -4.15 0.29 -1.97
CA PHE A 414 -5.51 0.19 -2.51
C PHE A 414 -6.00 1.38 -3.36
N ALA A 415 -5.10 2.27 -3.77
CA ALA A 415 -5.42 3.44 -4.58
C ALA A 415 -5.86 3.05 -6.00
N ASN A 416 -7.17 2.80 -6.16
CA ASN A 416 -7.83 2.51 -7.42
C ASN A 416 -9.27 3.08 -7.42
N PHE A 417 -9.87 3.24 -8.61
CA PHE A 417 -11.22 3.83 -8.72
C PHE A 417 -12.32 2.97 -8.07
N GLY A 418 -12.16 1.64 -8.04
CA GLY A 418 -13.09 0.75 -7.36
C GLY A 418 -13.11 0.96 -5.83
N SER A 419 -11.94 1.18 -5.24
CA SER A 419 -11.77 1.43 -3.80
C SER A 419 -12.45 2.72 -3.34
N ILE A 420 -12.68 3.70 -4.23
CA ILE A 420 -13.49 4.89 -3.91
C ILE A 420 -14.90 4.46 -3.48
N GLY A 421 -15.54 3.57 -4.25
CA GLY A 421 -16.86 3.05 -3.93
C GLY A 421 -16.89 2.29 -2.61
N ILE A 422 -15.87 1.46 -2.36
CA ILE A 422 -15.73 0.70 -1.11
C ILE A 422 -15.61 1.64 0.09
N GLN A 423 -14.74 2.64 0.00
CA GLN A 423 -14.47 3.55 1.10
C GLN A 423 -15.66 4.50 1.37
N LEU A 424 -16.30 5.03 0.32
CA LEU A 424 -17.53 5.82 0.46
C LEU A 424 -18.69 5.00 1.04
N GLY A 425 -18.85 3.75 0.59
CA GLY A 425 -19.85 2.84 1.13
C GLY A 425 -19.63 2.55 2.62
N GLY A 426 -18.41 2.16 2.99
CA GLY A 426 -18.05 1.85 4.37
C GLY A 426 -18.14 3.06 5.30
N MET A 427 -17.45 4.15 4.97
CA MET A 427 -17.45 5.37 5.80
C MET A 427 -18.80 6.07 5.80
N GLY A 428 -19.56 6.01 4.71
CA GLY A 428 -20.90 6.60 4.60
C GLY A 428 -21.96 5.89 5.45
N ILE A 429 -21.73 4.64 5.86
CA ILE A 429 -22.55 3.95 6.87
C ILE A 429 -22.13 4.38 8.29
N MET A 430 -20.83 4.58 8.51
CA MET A 430 -20.27 4.98 9.81
C MET A 430 -20.61 6.42 10.18
N ALA A 431 -20.63 7.34 9.20
CA ALA A 431 -20.98 8.75 9.36
C ALA A 431 -21.98 9.22 8.28
N PRO A 432 -23.28 8.84 8.38
CA PRO A 432 -24.28 9.14 7.34
C PRO A 432 -24.44 10.64 7.04
N GLY A 433 -24.28 11.51 8.04
CA GLY A 433 -24.37 12.96 7.88
C GLY A 433 -23.17 13.61 7.15
N ARG A 434 -22.09 12.86 6.89
CA ARG A 434 -20.86 13.34 6.24
C ARG A 434 -20.64 12.77 4.84
N ARG A 435 -21.65 12.11 4.25
CA ARG A 435 -21.53 11.50 2.91
C ARG A 435 -21.13 12.50 1.82
N GLY A 436 -21.63 13.73 1.89
CA GLY A 436 -21.24 14.80 0.96
C GLY A 436 -19.75 15.14 1.07
N ASP A 437 -19.27 15.40 2.29
CA ASP A 437 -17.86 15.70 2.53
C ASP A 437 -16.93 14.56 2.08
N LEU A 438 -17.30 13.31 2.37
CA LEU A 438 -16.54 12.13 1.94
C LEU A 438 -16.45 12.05 0.41
N ALA A 439 -17.57 12.28 -0.29
CA ALA A 439 -17.59 12.28 -1.75
C ALA A 439 -16.73 13.40 -2.35
N ASP A 440 -16.77 14.59 -1.76
CA ASP A 440 -16.01 15.77 -2.23
C ASP A 440 -14.48 15.54 -2.17
N VAL A 441 -14.01 14.77 -1.19
CA VAL A 441 -12.58 14.52 -0.99
C VAL A 441 -12.10 13.21 -1.60
N ALA A 442 -13.01 12.31 -2.01
CA ALA A 442 -12.72 10.94 -2.40
C ALA A 442 -11.70 10.82 -3.56
N LEU A 443 -11.99 11.42 -4.71
CA LEU A 443 -11.11 11.31 -5.89
C LEU A 443 -9.71 11.85 -5.58
N ARG A 444 -9.64 13.01 -4.93
CA ARG A 444 -8.37 13.63 -4.54
C ARG A 444 -7.61 12.73 -3.56
N SER A 445 -8.30 12.10 -2.61
CA SER A 445 -7.66 11.24 -1.61
C SER A 445 -7.11 9.95 -2.20
N MET A 446 -7.81 9.37 -3.19
CA MET A 446 -7.36 8.21 -3.96
C MET A 446 -6.12 8.55 -4.79
N LEU A 447 -6.12 9.67 -5.51
CA LEU A 447 -4.95 10.12 -6.28
C LEU A 447 -3.75 10.39 -5.38
N THR A 448 -3.95 11.02 -4.21
CA THR A 448 -2.89 11.21 -3.22
C THR A 448 -2.36 9.87 -2.71
N GLY A 449 -3.23 8.88 -2.46
CA GLY A 449 -2.82 7.53 -2.09
C GLY A 449 -1.98 6.85 -3.17
N ALA A 450 -2.31 7.04 -4.45
CA ALA A 450 -1.49 6.55 -5.56
C ALA A 450 -0.09 7.20 -5.59
N MET A 451 -0.01 8.51 -5.30
CA MET A 451 1.26 9.23 -5.19
C MET A 451 2.11 8.76 -4.00
N VAL A 452 1.50 8.29 -2.90
CA VAL A 452 2.22 7.67 -1.78
C VAL A 452 2.97 6.43 -2.24
N GLY A 453 2.31 5.55 -3.00
CA GLY A 453 2.94 4.36 -3.60
C GLY A 453 4.11 4.74 -4.51
N LEU A 454 3.94 5.75 -5.37
CA LEU A 454 5.03 6.24 -6.24
C LEU A 454 6.20 6.85 -5.46
N LEU A 455 5.95 7.59 -4.38
CA LEU A 455 7.04 8.12 -3.54
C LEU A 455 7.78 7.00 -2.80
N ASN A 456 7.06 6.00 -2.30
CA ASN A 456 7.67 4.79 -1.76
C ASN A 456 8.51 4.05 -2.82
N ALA A 457 8.05 4.03 -4.08
CA ALA A 457 8.79 3.45 -5.19
C ALA A 457 10.06 4.25 -5.56
N CYS A 458 9.99 5.58 -5.55
CA CYS A 458 11.16 6.45 -5.72
C CYS A 458 12.21 6.18 -4.62
N MET A 459 11.76 6.09 -3.36
CA MET A 459 12.63 5.76 -2.22
C MET A 459 13.29 4.39 -2.38
N ALA A 460 12.55 3.38 -2.84
CA ALA A 460 13.10 2.06 -3.11
C ALA A 460 14.11 2.11 -4.27
N GLY A 461 13.78 2.82 -5.35
CA GLY A 461 14.65 3.01 -6.50
C GLY A 461 15.95 3.73 -6.15
N GLU A 462 15.91 4.66 -5.20
CA GLU A 462 17.07 5.37 -4.69
C GLU A 462 17.92 4.52 -3.75
N ILE A 463 17.32 3.87 -2.75
CA ILE A 463 18.06 3.28 -1.62
C ILE A 463 18.56 1.87 -1.91
N LEU A 464 17.86 1.07 -2.73
CA LEU A 464 18.25 -0.32 -2.94
C LEU A 464 19.62 -0.43 -3.64
N PRO A 465 20.63 -1.05 -2.99
CA PRO A 465 21.85 -1.42 -3.66
C PRO A 465 21.60 -2.61 -4.60
N PHE A 466 22.29 -2.62 -5.73
CA PHE A 466 22.24 -3.72 -6.72
C PHE A 466 22.49 -5.11 -6.11
N LEU A 467 23.33 -5.22 -5.07
CA LEU A 467 23.65 -6.50 -4.42
C LEU A 467 22.46 -7.13 -3.66
N ILE A 468 21.60 -6.29 -3.06
CA ILE A 468 20.43 -6.76 -2.29
C ILE A 468 19.34 -7.29 -3.22
N LEU A 469 19.24 -6.69 -4.41
CA LEU A 469 18.29 -7.08 -5.45
C LEU A 469 18.51 -8.51 -5.98
N VAL A 470 19.77 -8.96 -6.03
CA VAL A 470 20.13 -10.31 -6.49
C VAL A 470 19.88 -11.38 -5.41
N LEU A 471 19.82 -10.99 -4.13
CA LEU A 471 19.61 -11.91 -3.01
C LEU A 471 18.13 -12.08 -2.62
N THR A 472 17.22 -11.24 -3.16
CA THR A 472 15.79 -11.19 -2.79
C THR A 472 14.83 -11.61 -3.90
N LEU A 473 15.34 -11.76 -5.12
CA LEU A 473 14.66 -12.39 -6.26
C LEU A 473 15.28 -13.76 -6.51
#